data_AF-A0A0F6TWS0-F1
#
_entry.id   AF-A0A0F6TWS0-F1
#
_cell.length_a   1.000
_cell.length_b   1.000
_cell.length_c   1.000
_cell.angle_alpha   90.00
_cell.angle_beta   90.00
_cell.angle_gamma   90.00
#
_symmetry.space_group_name_H-M   'P 1'
#
loop_
_entity.id
_entity.type
_entity.pdbx_description
1 polymer ?
#
loop_
_entity_poly.entity_id
_entity_poly.type
_entity_poly.pdbx_seq_one_letter_code
_entity_poly.pdbx_strand_id
1 'polypeptide(L)'
;MKLIANGLNKQFFRSFLPPPDCEIDGVVAAIAYGDDKTALLDHCLKNHHRLDIWMRYDHTVPVAPSFLSKLLINTKKNIFCKLVPDCLHSKIIWWKGYGAYIGSANLTDRAWNSNIEAGIFFSESDLYNSDLILQIEEFFDNLASLDCCIDLSQEIIDEQRQLQKLKKEKDKKEEEIIRKRIVPVWGGVSNYEKPKANDKRKDSFHKEWDSTLTVIRNISSQINDFRPYWILEDTPIFWQTDQFLHAYYYNQVHQSDNTYPFEDYHQTNSKDPQAALMNMLSWWKSLSAPPSNEDTNLGIYAPYIREHLSKNNINSLTQDNFHKIFSYTHATMDHVIKMSAETFGHSAKTSLNKEERAILFTKWLMDQTNQKGMNIAELLNYVLYGGKPSLMWERIYRAGKDEEYKFQHYGINSIAEVVGWARPEDTPPRNGRTNKALRALGYPVRVNI
;
A
#
# COMPACT_ATOMS: atom_id res chain seq x y z
N MET A 1 -7.52 -22.99 21.05
CA MET A 1 -8.11 -22.37 19.83
C MET A 1 -7.00 -21.75 18.98
N LYS A 2 -7.17 -21.68 17.64
CA LYS A 2 -6.21 -21.03 16.73
C LYS A 2 -6.91 -20.14 15.69
N LEU A 3 -6.39 -18.93 15.47
CA LEU A 3 -6.83 -18.03 14.41
C LEU A 3 -6.28 -18.49 13.05
N ILE A 4 -7.15 -18.56 12.04
CA ILE A 4 -6.81 -18.82 10.64
C ILE A 4 -6.94 -17.51 9.86
N ALA A 5 -5.81 -17.00 9.37
CA ALA A 5 -5.74 -15.79 8.53
C ALA A 5 -4.83 -15.96 7.30
N ASN A 6 -4.62 -17.21 6.86
CA ASN A 6 -3.78 -17.59 5.73
C ASN A 6 -2.42 -16.90 5.78
N GLY A 7 -2.03 -16.20 4.71
CA GLY A 7 -0.71 -15.59 4.60
C GLY A 7 -0.42 -14.48 5.63
N LEU A 8 -1.43 -13.91 6.31
CA LEU A 8 -1.21 -12.88 7.33
C LEU A 8 -0.58 -13.44 8.61
N ASN A 9 -0.97 -14.64 9.04
CA ASN A 9 -0.43 -15.29 10.24
C ASN A 9 0.20 -16.67 9.96
N LYS A 10 0.32 -17.05 8.69
CA LYS A 10 0.83 -18.34 8.20
C LYS A 10 0.03 -19.56 8.70
N GLN A 11 -1.20 -19.36 9.16
CA GLN A 11 -2.13 -20.43 9.50
C GLN A 11 -3.12 -20.59 8.35
N PHE A 12 -2.88 -21.58 7.50
CA PHE A 12 -3.73 -21.89 6.35
C PHE A 12 -4.75 -22.96 6.73
N PHE A 13 -5.95 -22.88 6.18
CA PHE A 13 -7.03 -23.83 6.47
C PHE A 13 -6.59 -25.30 6.30
N ARG A 14 -5.88 -25.59 5.21
CA ARG A 14 -5.37 -26.94 4.89
C ARG A 14 -4.52 -27.57 5.99
N SER A 15 -3.89 -26.76 6.83
CA SER A 15 -3.01 -27.21 7.91
C SER A 15 -3.78 -27.77 9.12
N PHE A 16 -5.11 -27.68 9.10
CA PHE A 16 -6.02 -28.11 10.16
C PHE A 16 -6.84 -29.35 9.79
N LEU A 17 -6.51 -30.02 8.69
CA LEU A 17 -7.06 -31.35 8.43
C LEU A 17 -6.53 -32.35 9.47
N PRO A 18 -7.37 -33.27 9.97
CA PRO A 18 -6.89 -34.35 10.83
C PRO A 18 -5.75 -35.14 10.17
N PRO A 19 -4.69 -35.49 10.92
CA PRO A 19 -3.67 -36.41 10.45
C PRO A 19 -4.27 -37.78 10.03
N PRO A 20 -3.63 -38.55 9.14
CA PRO A 20 -4.16 -39.82 8.66
C PRO A 20 -4.48 -40.85 9.76
N ASP A 21 -3.71 -40.86 10.84
CA ASP A 21 -3.86 -41.82 11.95
C ASP A 21 -4.80 -41.32 13.07
N CYS A 22 -5.46 -40.18 12.86
CA CYS A 22 -6.39 -39.61 13.83
C CYS A 22 -7.75 -40.31 13.70
N GLU A 23 -8.18 -40.98 14.76
CA GLU A 23 -9.53 -41.54 14.84
C GLU A 23 -10.53 -40.39 15.03
N ILE A 24 -11.56 -40.34 14.17
CA ILE A 24 -12.67 -39.40 14.24
C ILE A 24 -13.97 -40.15 13.95
N ASP A 25 -15.07 -39.74 14.59
CA ASP A 25 -16.37 -40.40 14.45
C ASP A 25 -17.05 -40.08 13.11
N GLY A 26 -16.64 -38.98 12.49
CA GLY A 26 -17.16 -38.51 11.21
C GLY A 26 -16.93 -37.03 10.99
N VAL A 27 -17.32 -36.56 9.82
CA VAL A 27 -17.18 -35.17 9.41
C VAL A 27 -18.56 -34.62 9.06
N VAL A 28 -18.92 -33.49 9.67
CA VAL A 28 -20.11 -32.73 9.27
C VAL A 28 -19.69 -31.34 8.79
N ALA A 29 -20.26 -30.89 7.68
CA ALA A 29 -19.89 -29.61 7.09
C ALA A 29 -21.11 -28.85 6.57
N ALA A 30 -21.18 -27.55 6.84
CA ALA A 30 -22.19 -26.65 6.29
C ALA A 30 -21.47 -25.48 5.61
N ILE A 31 -21.38 -25.52 4.29
CA ILE A 31 -20.57 -24.58 3.51
C ILE A 31 -21.30 -24.12 2.26
N ALA A 32 -21.43 -22.80 2.13
CA ALA A 32 -22.16 -22.19 1.04
C ALA A 32 -21.57 -22.43 -0.35
N TYR A 33 -20.27 -22.17 -0.54
CA TYR A 33 -19.62 -22.28 -1.84
C TYR A 33 -18.59 -23.41 -1.88
N GLY A 34 -18.52 -24.10 -3.02
CA GLY A 34 -17.60 -25.23 -3.18
C GLY A 34 -17.13 -25.45 -4.61
N ASP A 35 -15.86 -25.81 -4.74
CA ASP A 35 -15.28 -26.34 -5.97
C ASP A 35 -14.53 -27.65 -5.68
N ASP A 36 -14.11 -28.32 -6.75
CA ASP A 36 -13.51 -29.64 -6.68
C ASP A 36 -11.99 -29.61 -6.51
N LYS A 37 -11.44 -28.47 -6.07
CA LYS A 37 -10.01 -28.25 -5.86
C LYS A 37 -9.60 -28.28 -4.38
N THR A 38 -10.55 -28.48 -3.47
CA THR A 38 -10.27 -28.55 -2.04
C THR A 38 -10.03 -29.97 -1.55
N ALA A 39 -9.22 -30.09 -0.49
CA ALA A 39 -8.76 -31.37 0.02
C ALA A 39 -9.75 -32.08 0.97
N LEU A 40 -10.91 -31.48 1.29
CA LEU A 40 -11.85 -32.06 2.26
C LEU A 40 -12.40 -33.41 1.80
N LEU A 41 -12.93 -33.47 0.57
CA LEU A 41 -13.50 -34.72 0.03
C LEU A 41 -12.41 -35.78 -0.11
N ASP A 42 -11.25 -35.41 -0.64
CA ASP A 42 -10.11 -36.33 -0.80
C ASP A 42 -9.61 -36.86 0.54
N HIS A 43 -9.59 -36.03 1.57
CA HIS A 43 -9.25 -36.44 2.95
C HIS A 43 -10.25 -37.46 3.49
N CYS A 44 -11.56 -37.21 3.36
CA CYS A 44 -12.59 -38.14 3.85
C CYS A 44 -12.52 -39.47 3.10
N LEU A 45 -12.35 -39.45 1.77
CA LEU A 45 -12.25 -40.65 0.95
C LEU A 45 -11.00 -41.48 1.27
N LYS A 46 -9.85 -40.83 1.46
CA LYS A 46 -8.57 -41.51 1.73
C LYS A 46 -8.58 -42.21 3.08
N ASN A 47 -9.23 -41.62 4.08
CA ASN A 47 -9.26 -42.13 5.45
C ASN A 47 -10.58 -42.86 5.78
N HIS A 48 -11.43 -43.11 4.79
CA HIS A 48 -12.72 -43.81 4.94
C HIS A 48 -13.68 -43.16 5.96
N HIS A 49 -13.58 -41.85 6.16
CA HIS A 49 -14.47 -41.11 7.06
C HIS A 49 -15.83 -40.88 6.41
N ARG A 50 -16.89 -40.99 7.21
CA ARG A 50 -18.22 -40.51 6.82
C ARG A 50 -18.22 -38.99 6.73
N LEU A 51 -18.80 -38.45 5.66
CA LEU A 51 -19.01 -37.02 5.45
C LEU A 51 -20.51 -36.75 5.21
N ASP A 52 -21.12 -35.96 6.08
CA ASP A 52 -22.44 -35.35 5.84
C ASP A 52 -22.25 -33.86 5.57
N ILE A 53 -22.53 -33.42 4.35
CA ILE A 53 -22.29 -32.03 3.90
C ILE A 53 -23.57 -31.35 3.42
N TRP A 54 -23.85 -30.17 3.97
CA TRP A 54 -24.88 -29.25 3.52
C TRP A 54 -24.25 -28.15 2.69
N MET A 55 -24.77 -27.96 1.48
CA MET A 55 -24.30 -26.90 0.58
C MET A 55 -25.44 -26.05 0.05
N ARG A 56 -25.12 -24.84 -0.38
CA ARG A 56 -26.13 -23.93 -0.92
C ARG A 56 -26.57 -24.40 -2.30
N TYR A 57 -27.83 -24.18 -2.61
CA TYR A 57 -28.40 -24.37 -3.94
C TYR A 57 -29.16 -23.12 -4.36
N ASP A 58 -28.83 -22.54 -5.50
CA ASP A 58 -29.63 -21.50 -6.14
C ASP A 58 -29.16 -21.24 -7.59
N HIS A 59 -29.80 -20.24 -8.22
CA HIS A 59 -29.52 -19.78 -9.58
C HIS A 59 -28.09 -19.22 -9.80
N THR A 60 -27.35 -18.89 -8.73
CA THR A 60 -25.99 -18.34 -8.83
C THR A 60 -24.91 -19.41 -8.98
N VAL A 61 -25.28 -20.69 -8.89
CA VAL A 61 -24.37 -21.84 -8.95
C VAL A 61 -23.26 -21.72 -7.91
N PRO A 62 -23.60 -21.74 -6.61
CA PRO A 62 -22.64 -21.53 -5.54
C PRO A 62 -21.66 -22.70 -5.38
N VAL A 63 -22.07 -23.90 -5.81
CA VAL A 63 -21.24 -25.10 -5.83
C VAL A 63 -21.01 -25.54 -7.27
N ALA A 64 -19.76 -25.83 -7.63
CA ALA A 64 -19.41 -26.30 -8.96
C ALA A 64 -20.14 -27.63 -9.26
N PRO A 65 -20.84 -27.75 -10.41
CA PRO A 65 -21.52 -29.00 -10.77
C PRO A 65 -20.57 -30.21 -10.88
N SER A 66 -19.28 -29.98 -11.17
CA SER A 66 -18.24 -31.01 -11.12
C SER A 66 -18.04 -31.56 -9.71
N PHE A 67 -18.08 -30.69 -8.69
CA PHE A 67 -17.95 -31.10 -7.29
C PHE A 67 -19.19 -31.84 -6.81
N LEU A 68 -20.40 -31.34 -7.14
CA LEU A 68 -21.65 -32.06 -6.87
C LEU A 68 -21.64 -33.47 -7.49
N SER A 69 -21.16 -33.61 -8.74
CA SER A 69 -21.00 -34.93 -9.38
C SER A 69 -20.09 -35.86 -8.59
N LYS A 70 -18.97 -35.34 -8.04
CA LYS A 70 -18.04 -36.13 -7.20
C LYS A 70 -18.69 -36.55 -5.89
N LEU A 71 -19.47 -35.68 -5.24
CA LEU A 71 -20.19 -36.01 -4.01
C LEU A 71 -21.19 -37.14 -4.26
N LEU A 72 -22.01 -37.03 -5.32
CA LEU A 72 -23.04 -38.03 -5.66
C LEU A 72 -22.44 -39.41 -6.01
N ILE A 73 -21.37 -39.46 -6.80
CA ILE A 73 -20.74 -40.74 -7.19
C ILE A 73 -20.15 -41.48 -5.97
N ASN A 74 -19.74 -40.75 -4.93
CA ASN A 74 -19.12 -41.33 -3.74
C ASN A 74 -20.12 -41.60 -2.59
N THR A 75 -21.42 -41.55 -2.81
CA THR A 75 -22.41 -41.91 -1.76
C THR A 75 -22.23 -43.33 -1.22
N LYS A 76 -21.84 -44.28 -2.07
CA LYS A 76 -21.48 -45.65 -1.64
C LYS A 76 -20.19 -45.73 -0.79
N LYS A 77 -19.48 -44.62 -0.62
CA LYS A 77 -18.27 -44.47 0.21
C LYS A 77 -18.52 -43.52 1.39
N ASN A 78 -19.74 -43.50 1.91
CA ASN A 78 -20.16 -42.71 3.07
C ASN A 78 -20.10 -41.18 2.86
N ILE A 79 -20.31 -40.71 1.63
CA ILE A 79 -20.38 -39.27 1.32
C ILE A 79 -21.83 -38.87 1.03
N PHE A 80 -22.42 -38.08 1.92
CA PHE A 80 -23.82 -37.66 1.84
C PHE A 80 -23.90 -36.15 1.69
N CYS A 81 -24.61 -35.68 0.66
CA CYS A 81 -24.79 -34.27 0.39
C CYS A 81 -26.26 -33.89 0.39
N LYS A 82 -26.61 -32.90 1.21
CA LYS A 82 -27.89 -32.21 1.18
C LYS A 82 -27.69 -30.79 0.67
N LEU A 83 -28.70 -30.27 0.00
CA LEU A 83 -28.70 -28.92 -0.53
C LEU A 83 -29.74 -28.08 0.19
N VAL A 84 -29.36 -26.85 0.51
CA VAL A 84 -30.19 -25.86 1.18
C VAL A 84 -30.45 -24.71 0.20
N PRO A 85 -31.69 -24.48 -0.22
CA PRO A 85 -32.03 -23.41 -1.14
C PRO A 85 -31.68 -22.01 -0.60
N ASP A 86 -31.08 -21.18 -1.45
CA ASP A 86 -30.95 -19.71 -1.39
C ASP A 86 -30.19 -19.07 -0.21
N CYS A 87 -30.30 -19.60 1.00
CA CYS A 87 -29.97 -18.88 2.23
C CYS A 87 -28.75 -19.42 2.98
N LEU A 88 -28.23 -20.61 2.65
CA LEU A 88 -27.07 -21.17 3.37
C LEU A 88 -25.82 -20.34 3.08
N HIS A 89 -25.35 -19.61 4.10
CA HIS A 89 -24.12 -18.82 4.02
C HIS A 89 -23.12 -19.14 5.13
N SER A 90 -23.30 -20.23 5.88
CA SER A 90 -22.31 -20.70 6.85
C SER A 90 -21.04 -21.24 6.17
N LYS A 91 -19.97 -21.34 6.96
CA LYS A 91 -18.76 -22.11 6.64
C LYS A 91 -18.25 -22.77 7.93
N ILE A 92 -18.84 -23.91 8.23
CA ILE A 92 -18.52 -24.71 9.42
C ILE A 92 -18.09 -26.10 8.95
N ILE A 93 -16.98 -26.59 9.49
CA ILE A 93 -16.57 -28.00 9.36
C ILE A 93 -16.25 -28.51 10.74
N TRP A 94 -16.83 -29.63 11.11
CA TRP A 94 -16.56 -30.29 12.37
C TRP A 94 -16.10 -31.72 12.09
N TRP A 95 -14.87 -32.02 12.52
CA TRP A 95 -14.30 -33.36 12.58
C TRP A 95 -14.54 -33.87 13.99
N LYS A 96 -15.58 -34.70 14.17
CA LYS A 96 -16.04 -35.17 15.49
C LYS A 96 -14.93 -35.97 16.17
N GLY A 97 -14.49 -35.53 17.36
CA GLY A 97 -13.36 -36.11 18.08
C GLY A 97 -11.99 -35.47 17.81
N TYR A 98 -11.92 -34.45 16.94
CA TYR A 98 -10.69 -33.72 16.62
C TYR A 98 -10.81 -32.21 16.84
N GLY A 99 -11.87 -31.60 16.29
CA GLY A 99 -12.11 -30.17 16.39
C GLY A 99 -12.98 -29.62 15.28
N ALA A 100 -13.32 -28.33 15.38
CA ALA A 100 -14.19 -27.63 14.44
C ALA A 100 -13.58 -26.33 13.94
N TYR A 101 -13.82 -26.04 12.67
CA TYR A 101 -13.60 -24.73 12.07
C TYR A 101 -14.91 -23.95 11.98
N ILE A 102 -14.86 -22.66 12.34
CA ILE A 102 -15.92 -21.69 12.11
C ILE A 102 -15.29 -20.41 11.55
N GLY A 103 -15.75 -19.93 10.40
CA GLY A 103 -15.22 -18.69 9.81
C GLY A 103 -15.70 -18.35 8.41
N SER A 104 -14.86 -17.65 7.65
CA SER A 104 -15.17 -17.15 6.31
C SER A 104 -14.81 -18.09 5.15
N ALA A 105 -13.96 -19.09 5.39
CA ALA A 105 -13.37 -19.89 4.32
C ALA A 105 -14.37 -20.88 3.71
N ASN A 106 -14.74 -20.66 2.44
CA ASN A 106 -15.51 -21.62 1.65
C ASN A 106 -14.65 -22.82 1.18
N LEU A 107 -15.26 -23.85 0.59
CA LEU A 107 -14.55 -24.95 -0.05
C LEU A 107 -14.02 -24.56 -1.43
N THR A 108 -13.12 -23.57 -1.48
CA THR A 108 -12.44 -23.17 -2.72
C THR A 108 -10.93 -23.08 -2.49
N ASP A 109 -10.15 -23.37 -3.52
CA ASP A 109 -8.68 -23.28 -3.46
C ASP A 109 -8.20 -21.90 -2.99
N ARG A 110 -8.83 -20.82 -3.50
CA ARG A 110 -8.50 -19.45 -3.10
C ARG A 110 -8.76 -19.18 -1.62
N ALA A 111 -9.88 -19.66 -1.07
CA ALA A 111 -10.17 -19.48 0.34
C ALA A 111 -9.15 -20.21 1.23
N TRP A 112 -8.72 -21.40 0.81
CA TRP A 112 -7.79 -22.21 1.60
C TRP A 112 -6.34 -21.75 1.53
N ASN A 113 -5.96 -21.06 0.44
CA ASN A 113 -4.58 -20.73 0.16
C ASN A 113 -4.32 -19.21 0.04
N SER A 114 -5.13 -18.44 -0.69
CA SER A 114 -4.75 -17.10 -1.15
C SER A 114 -5.49 -15.93 -0.55
N ASN A 115 -6.77 -16.07 -0.28
CA ASN A 115 -7.60 -15.00 0.25
C ASN A 115 -7.14 -14.60 1.65
N ILE A 116 -7.46 -13.37 2.04
CA ILE A 116 -7.51 -13.03 3.45
C ILE A 116 -8.81 -13.64 4.00
N GLU A 117 -8.66 -14.68 4.81
CA GLU A 117 -9.77 -15.30 5.53
C GLU A 117 -9.69 -14.92 7.02
N ALA A 118 -10.81 -15.07 7.72
CA ALA A 118 -10.87 -14.99 9.16
C ALA A 118 -11.71 -16.16 9.66
N GLY A 119 -11.12 -17.01 10.48
CA GLY A 119 -11.83 -18.09 11.14
C GLY A 119 -11.07 -18.60 12.35
N ILE A 120 -11.76 -19.37 13.18
CA ILE A 120 -11.18 -19.99 14.37
C ILE A 120 -11.27 -21.49 14.19
N PHE A 121 -10.17 -22.17 14.46
CA PHE A 121 -10.15 -23.59 14.69
C PHE A 121 -10.17 -23.85 16.21
N PHE A 122 -11.16 -24.62 16.64
CA PHE A 122 -11.33 -25.10 18.00
C PHE A 122 -10.89 -26.56 18.03
N SER A 123 -9.94 -26.93 18.88
CA SER A 123 -9.69 -28.34 19.16
C SER A 123 -10.86 -28.94 19.92
N GLU A 124 -10.95 -30.27 19.94
CA GLU A 124 -11.96 -30.98 20.73
C GLU A 124 -12.03 -30.47 22.19
N SER A 125 -10.88 -30.29 22.83
CA SER A 125 -10.79 -29.72 24.18
C SER A 125 -11.32 -28.29 24.29
N ASP A 126 -11.11 -27.46 23.27
CA ASP A 126 -11.67 -26.10 23.26
C ASP A 126 -13.20 -26.16 23.20
N LEU A 127 -13.74 -27.05 22.36
CA LEU A 127 -15.17 -27.22 22.19
C LEU A 127 -15.84 -27.68 23.48
N TYR A 128 -15.27 -28.68 24.17
CA TYR A 128 -15.76 -29.17 25.46
C TYR A 128 -15.72 -28.10 26.54
N ASN A 129 -14.60 -27.37 26.66
CA ASN A 129 -14.42 -26.38 27.74
C ASN A 129 -15.25 -25.10 27.55
N SER A 130 -15.90 -24.91 26.41
CA SER A 130 -16.65 -23.70 26.06
C SER A 130 -18.14 -23.94 25.78
N ASP A 131 -18.66 -25.14 26.07
CA ASP A 131 -20.02 -25.59 25.74
C ASP A 131 -20.38 -25.42 24.25
N LEU A 132 -19.38 -25.32 23.37
CA LEU A 132 -19.60 -25.10 21.95
C LEU A 132 -20.00 -26.40 21.22
N ILE A 133 -19.68 -27.57 21.78
CA ILE A 133 -20.11 -28.87 21.23
C ILE A 133 -21.63 -28.91 21.09
N LEU A 134 -22.36 -28.64 22.17
CA LEU A 134 -23.82 -28.69 22.17
C LEU A 134 -24.43 -27.72 21.15
N GLN A 135 -23.85 -26.53 21.00
CA GLN A 135 -24.31 -25.54 20.02
C GLN A 135 -24.05 -25.97 18.58
N ILE A 136 -22.91 -26.64 18.32
CA ILE A 136 -22.60 -27.17 16.98
C ILE A 136 -23.49 -28.38 16.67
N GLU A 137 -23.73 -29.26 17.64
CA GLU A 137 -24.68 -30.37 17.50
C GLU A 137 -26.08 -29.86 17.17
N GLU A 138 -26.61 -28.95 17.98
CA GLU A 138 -27.91 -28.32 17.76
C GLU A 138 -27.98 -27.61 16.41
N PHE A 139 -26.90 -26.94 15.99
CA PHE A 139 -26.84 -26.30 14.67
C PHE A 139 -27.02 -27.33 13.53
N PHE A 140 -26.31 -28.46 13.57
CA PHE A 140 -26.41 -29.47 12.52
C PHE A 140 -27.72 -30.26 12.60
N ASP A 141 -28.26 -30.51 13.78
CA ASP A 141 -29.56 -31.17 13.96
C ASP A 141 -30.70 -30.29 13.45
N ASN A 142 -30.67 -28.99 13.75
CA ASN A 142 -31.62 -28.03 13.21
C ASN A 142 -31.48 -27.92 11.68
N LEU A 143 -30.26 -27.96 11.14
CA LEU A 143 -30.04 -27.95 9.69
C LEU A 143 -30.56 -29.23 9.02
N ALA A 144 -30.38 -30.39 9.65
CA ALA A 144 -30.86 -31.67 9.17
C ALA A 144 -32.39 -31.79 9.17
N SER A 145 -33.06 -31.10 10.10
CA SER A 145 -34.51 -31.10 10.27
C SER A 145 -35.24 -30.04 9.43
N LEU A 146 -34.54 -29.20 8.67
CA LEU A 146 -35.18 -28.25 7.76
C LEU A 146 -35.92 -28.97 6.63
N ASP A 147 -37.23 -28.71 6.51
CA ASP A 147 -38.07 -29.25 5.44
C ASP A 147 -37.61 -28.85 4.02
N CYS A 148 -36.87 -27.74 3.90
CA CYS A 148 -36.35 -27.26 2.61
C CYS A 148 -35.07 -27.97 2.16
N CYS A 149 -34.44 -28.78 3.02
CA CYS A 149 -33.25 -29.54 2.66
C CYS A 149 -33.60 -30.64 1.65
N ILE A 150 -32.95 -30.61 0.48
CA ILE A 150 -33.15 -31.61 -0.57
C ILE A 150 -31.92 -32.49 -0.73
N ASP A 151 -32.13 -33.76 -1.06
CA ASP A 151 -31.01 -34.66 -1.36
C ASP A 151 -30.42 -34.35 -2.73
N LEU A 152 -29.09 -34.48 -2.85
CA LEU A 152 -28.41 -34.30 -4.11
C LEU A 152 -28.83 -35.39 -5.12
N SER A 153 -29.25 -34.97 -6.31
CA SER A 153 -29.67 -35.85 -7.40
C SER A 153 -28.97 -35.51 -8.72
N GLN A 154 -29.04 -36.43 -9.68
CA GLN A 154 -28.51 -36.21 -11.03
C GLN A 154 -29.24 -35.07 -11.75
N GLU A 155 -30.56 -34.94 -11.52
CA GLU A 155 -31.40 -33.88 -12.10
C GLU A 155 -30.93 -32.49 -11.65
N ILE A 156 -30.66 -32.32 -10.36
CA ILE A 156 -30.15 -31.06 -9.80
C ILE A 156 -28.77 -30.71 -10.41
N ILE A 157 -27.89 -31.70 -10.58
CA ILE A 157 -26.58 -31.49 -11.18
C ILE A 157 -26.73 -31.01 -12.63
N ASP A 158 -27.64 -31.61 -13.39
CA ASP A 158 -27.86 -31.26 -14.79
C ASP A 158 -28.49 -29.87 -14.95
N GLU A 159 -29.42 -29.49 -14.06
CA GLU A 159 -29.93 -28.11 -13.97
C GLU A 159 -28.81 -27.12 -13.66
N GLN A 160 -28.00 -27.37 -12.62
CA GLN A 160 -26.90 -26.48 -12.23
C GLN A 160 -25.83 -26.35 -13.34
N ARG A 161 -25.63 -27.37 -14.17
CA ARG A 161 -24.79 -27.29 -15.39
C ARG A 161 -25.38 -26.34 -16.43
N GLN A 162 -26.69 -26.32 -16.61
CA GLN A 162 -27.36 -25.39 -17.53
C GLN A 162 -27.24 -23.96 -17.02
N LEU A 163 -27.53 -23.73 -15.74
CA LEU A 163 -27.38 -22.43 -15.08
C LEU A 163 -25.92 -21.93 -15.15
N GLN A 164 -24.94 -22.81 -14.97
CA GLN A 164 -23.52 -22.45 -15.08
C GLN A 164 -23.15 -21.97 -16.49
N LYS A 165 -23.73 -22.57 -17.54
CA LYS A 165 -23.50 -22.11 -18.92
C LYS A 165 -24.03 -20.69 -19.13
N LEU A 166 -25.24 -20.39 -18.62
CA LEU A 166 -25.82 -19.05 -18.69
C LEU A 166 -24.98 -18.02 -17.92
N LYS A 167 -24.47 -18.39 -16.73
CA LYS A 167 -23.63 -17.53 -15.91
C LYS A 167 -22.31 -17.13 -16.59
N LYS A 168 -21.68 -18.04 -17.33
CA LYS A 168 -20.39 -17.77 -18.03
C LYS A 168 -20.45 -16.59 -18.99
N GLU A 169 -21.60 -16.30 -19.59
CA GLU A 169 -21.75 -15.15 -20.48
C GLU A 169 -21.78 -13.82 -19.71
N LYS A 170 -22.37 -13.82 -18.52
CA LYS A 170 -22.36 -12.67 -17.61
C LYS A 170 -20.96 -12.41 -17.05
N ASP A 171 -20.26 -13.46 -16.63
CA ASP A 171 -18.92 -13.37 -16.07
C ASP A 171 -17.93 -12.73 -17.07
N LYS A 172 -18.04 -13.03 -18.37
CA LYS A 172 -17.23 -12.39 -19.42
C LYS A 172 -17.37 -10.86 -19.46
N LYS A 173 -18.60 -10.35 -19.29
CA LYS A 173 -18.86 -8.90 -19.26
C LYS A 173 -18.26 -8.27 -17.99
N GLU A 174 -18.32 -8.98 -16.87
CA GLU A 174 -17.73 -8.53 -15.61
C GLU A 174 -16.19 -8.46 -15.69
N GLU A 175 -15.55 -9.43 -16.35
CA GLU A 175 -14.10 -9.43 -16.60
C GLU A 175 -13.64 -8.18 -17.39
N GLU A 176 -14.42 -7.73 -18.37
CA GLU A 176 -14.12 -6.50 -19.12
C GLU A 176 -14.16 -5.26 -18.24
N ILE A 177 -15.08 -5.20 -17.28
CA ILE A 177 -15.17 -4.11 -16.30
C ILE A 177 -13.98 -4.16 -15.34
N ILE A 178 -13.63 -5.36 -14.86
CA ILE A 178 -12.49 -5.57 -13.97
C ILE A 178 -11.18 -5.08 -14.63
N ARG A 179 -11.00 -5.33 -15.94
CA ARG A 179 -9.82 -4.85 -16.69
C ARG A 179 -9.71 -3.33 -16.81
N LYS A 180 -10.82 -2.60 -16.65
CA LYS A 180 -10.84 -1.12 -16.70
C LYS A 180 -10.53 -0.45 -15.37
N ARG A 181 -10.34 -1.21 -14.28
CA ARG A 181 -10.03 -0.66 -12.96
C ARG A 181 -8.68 0.07 -12.97
N ILE A 182 -8.64 1.25 -12.34
CA ILE A 182 -7.39 1.98 -12.08
C ILE A 182 -6.47 1.18 -11.16
N VAL A 183 -7.05 0.51 -10.16
CA VAL A 183 -6.33 -0.38 -9.25
C VAL A 183 -6.43 -1.82 -9.74
N PRO A 184 -5.31 -2.48 -10.11
CA PRO A 184 -5.29 -3.85 -10.61
C PRO A 184 -5.91 -4.86 -9.65
N VAL A 185 -6.28 -6.03 -10.19
CA VAL A 185 -6.71 -7.17 -9.37
C VAL A 185 -5.53 -7.67 -8.56
N TRP A 186 -5.72 -7.78 -7.25
CA TRP A 186 -4.72 -8.35 -6.36
C TRP A 186 -4.97 -9.84 -6.16
N GLY A 187 -3.93 -10.66 -6.37
CA GLY A 187 -4.01 -12.13 -6.34
C GLY A 187 -4.05 -12.77 -4.95
N GLY A 188 -4.16 -11.99 -3.87
CA GLY A 188 -4.14 -12.48 -2.50
C GLY A 188 -2.74 -12.59 -1.89
N VAL A 189 -2.67 -13.12 -0.67
CA VAL A 189 -1.46 -13.11 0.18
C VAL A 189 -0.50 -14.27 -0.14
N SER A 190 -0.97 -15.34 -0.79
CA SER A 190 -0.15 -16.54 -1.06
C SER A 190 0.80 -16.43 -2.26
N ASN A 191 0.56 -15.50 -3.17
CA ASN A 191 1.43 -15.23 -4.31
C ASN A 191 2.40 -14.07 -4.03
N TYR A 192 3.16 -14.16 -2.92
CA TYR A 192 4.46 -13.51 -2.86
C TYR A 192 5.49 -14.41 -3.54
N GLU A 193 5.33 -14.63 -4.85
CA GLU A 193 6.53 -14.81 -5.68
C GLU A 193 7.42 -13.63 -5.34
N LYS A 194 8.64 -13.89 -4.85
CA LYS A 194 9.57 -12.81 -4.49
C LYS A 194 9.74 -11.96 -5.76
N PRO A 195 9.19 -10.73 -5.82
CA PRO A 195 9.47 -9.87 -6.96
C PRO A 195 10.99 -9.71 -7.02
N LYS A 196 11.56 -9.53 -8.22
CA LYS A 196 12.98 -9.17 -8.33
C LYS A 196 13.22 -7.98 -7.38
N ALA A 197 14.33 -8.00 -6.65
CA ALA A 197 14.57 -7.03 -5.57
C ALA A 197 14.42 -5.56 -6.01
N ASN A 198 14.72 -5.27 -7.28
CA ASN A 198 14.51 -3.96 -7.90
C ASN A 198 13.03 -3.57 -8.02
N ASP A 199 12.16 -4.48 -8.47
CA ASP A 199 10.72 -4.23 -8.58
C ASP A 199 10.12 -3.95 -7.19
N LYS A 200 10.55 -4.70 -6.17
CA LYS A 200 10.09 -4.48 -4.78
C LYS A 200 10.49 -3.11 -4.24
N ARG A 201 11.71 -2.63 -4.52
CA ARG A 201 12.19 -1.32 -4.08
C ARG A 201 11.42 -0.20 -4.77
N LYS A 202 11.21 -0.31 -6.08
CA LYS A 202 10.42 0.65 -6.86
C LYS A 202 8.96 0.71 -6.41
N ASP A 203 8.33 -0.45 -6.19
CA ASP A 203 6.95 -0.52 -5.70
C ASP A 203 6.80 0.05 -4.30
N SER A 204 7.79 -0.22 -3.43
CA SER A 204 7.82 0.32 -2.07
C SER A 204 8.00 1.84 -2.08
N PHE A 205 8.85 2.36 -2.98
CA PHE A 205 8.98 3.81 -3.20
C PHE A 205 7.67 4.40 -3.73
N HIS A 206 7.04 3.80 -4.74
CA HIS A 206 5.78 4.31 -5.30
C HIS A 206 4.68 4.40 -4.25
N LYS A 207 4.49 3.33 -3.46
CA LYS A 207 3.51 3.30 -2.37
C LYS A 207 3.77 4.37 -1.31
N GLU A 208 5.04 4.53 -0.91
CA GLU A 208 5.45 5.54 0.05
C GLU A 208 5.22 6.95 -0.51
N TRP A 209 5.62 7.18 -1.75
CA TRP A 209 5.47 8.44 -2.46
C TRP A 209 4.00 8.86 -2.57
N ASP A 210 3.13 7.97 -3.04
CA ASP A 210 1.70 8.24 -3.19
C ASP A 210 1.00 8.46 -1.84
N SER A 211 1.38 7.68 -0.81
CA SER A 211 0.86 7.85 0.54
C SER A 211 1.21 9.24 1.09
N THR A 212 2.48 9.65 1.01
CA THR A 212 2.94 10.96 1.49
C THR A 212 2.35 12.09 0.65
N LEU A 213 2.25 11.93 -0.67
CA LEU A 213 1.65 12.91 -1.57
C LEU A 213 0.16 13.13 -1.28
N THR A 214 -0.56 12.07 -0.89
CA THR A 214 -1.95 12.18 -0.44
C THR A 214 -2.07 13.04 0.81
N VAL A 215 -1.17 12.85 1.79
CA VAL A 215 -1.12 13.69 3.00
C VAL A 215 -0.87 15.15 2.62
N ILE A 216 0.15 15.43 1.79
CA ILE A 216 0.47 16.80 1.38
C ILE A 216 -0.72 17.44 0.64
N ARG A 217 -1.35 16.73 -0.30
CA ARG A 217 -2.54 17.22 -1.03
C ARG A 217 -3.70 17.58 -0.09
N ASN A 218 -3.93 16.78 0.95
CA ASN A 218 -4.97 17.07 1.95
C ASN A 218 -4.66 18.33 2.78
N ILE A 219 -3.38 18.59 3.07
CA ILE A 219 -2.98 19.85 3.71
C ILE A 219 -3.16 21.02 2.73
N SER A 220 -2.69 20.85 1.49
CA SER A 220 -2.77 21.86 0.44
C SER A 220 -4.20 22.25 0.07
N SER A 221 -5.17 21.35 0.20
CA SER A 221 -6.57 21.68 -0.06
C SER A 221 -7.17 22.67 0.95
N GLN A 222 -6.52 22.86 2.11
CA GLN A 222 -6.96 23.76 3.18
C GLN A 222 -6.06 25.00 3.30
N ILE A 223 -4.85 24.99 2.72
CA ILE A 223 -3.82 26.00 3.01
C ILE A 223 -4.24 27.44 2.69
N ASN A 224 -5.05 27.63 1.64
CA ASN A 224 -5.51 28.96 1.24
C ASN A 224 -6.45 29.61 2.27
N ASP A 225 -7.25 28.82 2.99
CA ASP A 225 -8.13 29.32 4.06
C ASP A 225 -7.33 29.82 5.28
N PHE A 226 -6.07 29.38 5.36
CA PHE A 226 -5.12 29.69 6.42
C PHE A 226 -3.93 30.52 5.92
N ARG A 227 -4.05 31.14 4.74
CA ARG A 227 -3.00 31.95 4.15
C ARG A 227 -2.72 33.21 5.00
N PRO A 228 -1.48 33.44 5.44
CA PRO A 228 -1.06 34.71 6.03
C PRO A 228 -1.13 35.84 5.01
N TYR A 229 -1.41 37.07 5.45
CA TYR A 229 -1.64 38.20 4.53
C TYR A 229 -0.42 38.59 3.69
N TRP A 230 0.79 38.22 4.13
CA TRP A 230 2.04 38.54 3.43
C TRP A 230 2.35 37.56 2.30
N ILE A 231 1.56 36.49 2.12
CA ILE A 231 1.65 35.58 0.97
C ILE A 231 0.71 36.05 -0.12
N LEU A 232 1.25 36.22 -1.33
CA LEU A 232 0.47 36.63 -2.50
C LEU A 232 -0.59 35.59 -2.88
N GLU A 233 -1.73 36.06 -3.37
CA GLU A 233 -2.91 35.22 -3.63
C GLU A 233 -2.68 34.16 -4.71
N ASP A 234 -1.86 34.48 -5.70
CA ASP A 234 -1.48 33.64 -6.84
C ASP A 234 -0.34 32.67 -6.53
N THR A 235 0.23 32.69 -5.32
CA THR A 235 1.29 31.77 -4.92
C THR A 235 0.80 30.32 -5.03
N PRO A 236 1.48 29.44 -5.81
CA PRO A 236 1.10 28.04 -5.95
C PRO A 236 0.88 27.32 -4.61
N ILE A 237 -0.19 26.53 -4.51
CA ILE A 237 -0.61 25.89 -3.26
C ILE A 237 0.46 24.97 -2.65
N PHE A 238 1.24 24.28 -3.48
CA PHE A 238 2.32 23.42 -3.01
C PHE A 238 3.54 24.19 -2.53
N TRP A 239 3.78 25.39 -3.06
CA TRP A 239 4.80 26.28 -2.50
C TRP A 239 4.37 26.77 -1.11
N GLN A 240 3.12 27.22 -0.96
CA GLN A 240 2.58 27.62 0.36
C GLN A 240 2.64 26.45 1.35
N THR A 241 2.29 25.24 0.93
CA THR A 241 2.30 24.06 1.79
C THR A 241 3.71 23.68 2.23
N ASP A 242 4.69 23.68 1.32
CA ASP A 242 6.09 23.44 1.70
C ASP A 242 6.59 24.50 2.69
N GLN A 243 6.27 25.78 2.47
CA GLN A 243 6.71 26.85 3.35
C GLN A 243 6.00 26.87 4.71
N PHE A 244 4.73 26.46 4.76
CA PHE A 244 4.06 26.16 6.03
C PHE A 244 4.78 25.05 6.80
N LEU A 245 5.08 23.92 6.14
CA LEU A 245 5.78 22.79 6.77
C LEU A 245 7.21 23.15 7.18
N HIS A 246 7.89 23.99 6.39
CA HIS A 246 9.19 24.57 6.72
C HIS A 246 9.10 25.41 8.00
N ALA A 247 8.20 26.40 8.02
CA ALA A 247 8.01 27.29 9.15
C ALA A 247 7.65 26.50 10.41
N TYR A 248 6.73 25.54 10.31
CA TYR A 248 6.36 24.65 11.41
C TYR A 248 7.58 23.88 11.96
N TYR A 249 8.36 23.27 11.09
CA TYR A 249 9.53 22.49 11.52
C TYR A 249 10.59 23.35 12.23
N TYR A 250 10.88 24.55 11.72
CA TYR A 250 11.92 25.41 12.27
C TYR A 250 11.49 26.28 13.44
N ASN A 251 10.19 26.55 13.61
CA ASN A 251 9.72 27.51 14.61
C ASN A 251 8.83 26.88 15.68
N GLN A 252 8.28 25.67 15.45
CA GLN A 252 7.39 25.00 16.39
C GLN A 252 7.93 23.63 16.85
N VAL A 253 8.68 22.93 15.98
CA VAL A 253 9.33 21.66 16.36
C VAL A 253 10.72 21.90 16.95
N HIS A 254 11.48 22.85 16.41
CA HIS A 254 12.78 23.26 16.95
C HIS A 254 12.68 23.72 18.40
N GLN A 255 13.59 23.23 19.24
CA GLN A 255 13.68 23.58 20.66
C GLN A 255 14.88 24.48 20.95
N SER A 256 14.85 25.16 22.10
CA SER A 256 15.92 26.07 22.54
C SER A 256 17.28 25.41 22.76
N ASP A 257 17.30 24.10 22.98
CA ASP A 257 18.51 23.25 23.08
C ASP A 257 19.07 22.83 21.71
N ASN A 258 18.53 23.39 20.63
CA ASN A 258 18.88 23.12 19.24
C ASN A 258 18.52 21.71 18.74
N THR A 259 17.57 21.04 19.39
CA THR A 259 17.02 19.75 18.94
C THR A 259 15.76 19.90 18.10
N TYR A 260 15.41 18.83 17.37
CA TYR A 260 14.17 18.72 16.58
C TYR A 260 13.48 17.39 16.94
N PRO A 261 12.75 17.30 18.06
CA PRO A 261 12.14 16.08 18.57
C PRO A 261 10.87 15.67 17.79
N PHE A 262 10.96 15.57 16.46
CA PHE A 262 9.81 15.30 15.59
C PHE A 262 9.14 13.93 15.87
N GLU A 263 9.86 12.94 16.41
CA GLU A 263 9.27 11.66 16.82
C GLU A 263 8.46 11.78 18.13
N ASP A 264 8.84 12.64 19.07
CA ASP A 264 8.07 12.89 20.29
C ASP A 264 6.76 13.62 19.95
N TYR A 265 6.83 14.58 19.02
CA TYR A 265 5.65 15.23 18.45
C TYR A 265 4.77 14.20 17.71
N HIS A 266 5.36 13.30 16.91
CA HIS A 266 4.60 12.23 16.26
C HIS A 266 3.88 11.35 17.28
N GLN A 267 4.55 10.91 18.34
CA GLN A 267 3.94 10.06 19.36
C GLN A 267 2.73 10.73 20.00
N THR A 268 2.83 12.04 20.27
CA THR A 268 1.74 12.86 20.81
C THR A 268 0.60 13.03 19.80
N ASN A 269 0.91 13.42 18.56
CA ASN A 269 -0.06 13.85 17.56
C ASN A 269 -0.68 12.69 16.76
N SER A 270 -0.05 11.51 16.73
CA SER A 270 -0.51 10.37 15.90
C SER A 270 -1.92 9.86 16.24
N LYS A 271 -2.45 10.18 17.42
CA LYS A 271 -3.84 9.86 17.81
C LYS A 271 -4.86 10.77 17.13
N ASP A 272 -4.50 12.03 16.86
CA ASP A 272 -5.35 13.01 16.18
C ASP A 272 -4.49 14.01 15.37
N PRO A 273 -3.95 13.57 14.22
CA PRO A 273 -3.11 14.41 13.40
C PRO A 273 -3.88 15.60 12.78
N GLN A 274 -5.21 15.49 12.67
CA GLN A 274 -6.03 16.58 12.14
C GLN A 274 -6.13 17.73 13.14
N ALA A 275 -6.34 17.46 14.43
CA ALA A 275 -6.29 18.51 15.45
C ALA A 275 -4.92 19.21 15.50
N ALA A 276 -3.83 18.44 15.43
CA ALA A 276 -2.47 18.99 15.36
C ALA A 276 -2.27 19.88 14.13
N LEU A 277 -2.73 19.44 12.95
CA LEU A 277 -2.70 20.23 11.72
C LEU A 277 -3.49 21.53 11.87
N MET A 278 -4.73 21.49 12.36
CA MET A 278 -5.58 22.67 12.49
C MET A 278 -5.00 23.72 13.44
N ASN A 279 -4.38 23.27 14.53
CA ASN A 279 -3.65 24.14 15.45
C ASN A 279 -2.50 24.85 14.73
N MET A 280 -1.71 24.12 13.95
CA MET A 280 -0.56 24.68 13.24
C MET A 280 -0.96 25.55 12.04
N LEU A 281 -2.03 25.22 11.32
CA LEU A 281 -2.59 26.08 10.28
C LEU A 281 -3.14 27.39 10.86
N SER A 282 -3.77 27.33 12.03
CA SER A 282 -4.23 28.54 12.74
C SER A 282 -3.06 29.41 13.19
N TRP A 283 -2.00 28.80 13.72
CA TRP A 283 -0.74 29.49 14.02
C TRP A 283 -0.17 30.15 12.77
N TRP A 284 -0.04 29.41 11.66
CA TRP A 284 0.45 29.91 10.38
C TRP A 284 -0.32 31.15 9.93
N LYS A 285 -1.65 31.07 9.88
CA LYS A 285 -2.54 32.18 9.51
C LYS A 285 -2.33 33.43 10.37
N SER A 286 -1.99 33.27 11.65
CA SER A 286 -1.84 34.37 12.60
C SER A 286 -0.55 35.18 12.41
N LEU A 287 0.42 34.68 11.64
CA LEU A 287 1.72 35.32 11.47
C LEU A 287 1.60 36.60 10.63
N SER A 288 2.01 37.73 11.22
CA SER A 288 2.06 39.03 10.53
C SER A 288 3.30 39.21 9.65
N ALA A 289 4.32 38.38 9.84
CA ALA A 289 5.53 38.39 9.03
C ALA A 289 6.01 36.95 8.82
N PRO A 290 6.81 36.67 7.78
CA PRO A 290 7.50 35.39 7.64
C PRO A 290 8.35 35.14 8.89
N PRO A 291 8.22 33.98 9.56
CA PRO A 291 8.95 33.69 10.79
C PRO A 291 10.42 33.38 10.54
N SER A 292 10.81 33.08 9.31
CA SER A 292 12.19 32.84 8.93
C SER A 292 12.54 33.53 7.61
N ASN A 293 12.34 32.87 6.47
CA ASN A 293 12.67 33.39 5.13
C ASN A 293 11.67 32.93 4.07
N GLU A 294 10.43 32.61 4.49
CA GLU A 294 9.39 32.07 3.63
C GLU A 294 9.04 33.02 2.48
N ASP A 295 9.03 34.33 2.74
CA ASP A 295 8.82 35.38 1.73
C ASP A 295 9.90 35.36 0.64
N THR A 296 11.17 35.19 1.01
CA THR A 296 12.29 35.09 0.08
C THR A 296 12.20 33.80 -0.74
N ASN A 297 11.84 32.68 -0.11
CA ASN A 297 11.65 31.41 -0.81
C ASN A 297 10.51 31.52 -1.84
N LEU A 298 9.38 32.13 -1.47
CA LEU A 298 8.20 32.25 -2.33
C LEU A 298 8.35 33.33 -3.41
N GLY A 299 8.95 34.47 -3.07
CA GLY A 299 9.02 35.66 -3.93
C GLY A 299 10.25 35.72 -4.83
N ILE A 300 11.34 35.01 -4.47
CA ILE A 300 12.62 35.08 -5.20
C ILE A 300 13.05 33.70 -5.67
N TYR A 301 13.19 32.75 -4.75
CA TYR A 301 13.83 31.47 -5.08
C TYR A 301 12.95 30.58 -5.96
N ALA A 302 11.69 30.38 -5.57
CA ALA A 302 10.76 29.54 -6.29
C ALA A 302 10.46 30.06 -7.72
N PRO A 303 10.19 31.37 -7.94
CA PRO A 303 10.06 31.94 -9.28
C PRO A 303 11.31 31.72 -10.12
N TYR A 304 12.51 31.94 -9.55
CA TYR A 304 13.78 31.73 -10.25
C TYR A 304 13.95 30.29 -10.73
N ILE A 305 13.70 29.32 -9.84
CA ILE A 305 13.79 27.88 -10.16
C ILE A 305 12.78 27.52 -11.25
N ARG A 306 11.52 27.95 -11.11
CA ARG A 306 10.44 27.68 -12.09
C ARG A 306 10.77 28.24 -13.48
N GLU A 307 11.24 29.48 -13.56
CA GLU A 307 11.58 30.12 -14.82
C GLU A 307 12.72 29.41 -15.54
N HIS A 308 13.81 29.13 -14.83
CA HIS A 308 15.03 28.58 -15.43
C HIS A 308 14.89 27.08 -15.74
N LEU A 309 14.13 26.33 -14.94
CA LEU A 309 13.78 24.94 -15.23
C LEU A 309 12.52 24.79 -16.10
N SER A 310 12.00 25.88 -16.66
CA SER A 310 10.93 25.82 -17.65
C SER A 310 11.39 25.06 -18.90
N LYS A 311 10.42 24.48 -19.64
CA LYS A 311 10.70 23.68 -20.83
C LYS A 311 11.53 24.42 -21.89
N ASN A 312 11.41 25.75 -21.94
CA ASN A 312 12.10 26.59 -22.92
C ASN A 312 13.54 26.94 -22.50
N ASN A 313 13.82 26.99 -21.19
CA ASN A 313 15.09 27.53 -20.67
C ASN A 313 16.04 26.44 -20.17
N ILE A 314 15.53 25.25 -19.83
CA ILE A 314 16.31 24.21 -19.15
C ILE A 314 17.53 23.72 -19.94
N ASN A 315 17.48 23.77 -21.28
CA ASN A 315 18.58 23.34 -22.14
C ASN A 315 19.65 24.42 -22.36
N SER A 316 19.43 25.65 -21.88
CA SER A 316 20.35 26.79 -22.01
C SER A 316 20.84 27.29 -20.66
N LEU A 317 20.83 26.45 -19.64
CA LEU A 317 21.27 26.80 -18.28
C LEU A 317 22.78 27.04 -18.25
N THR A 318 23.16 28.22 -17.79
CA THR A 318 24.55 28.59 -17.52
C THR A 318 24.99 28.10 -16.13
N GLN A 319 26.30 28.17 -15.86
CA GLN A 319 26.84 27.88 -14.53
C GLN A 319 26.21 28.76 -13.44
N ASP A 320 25.99 30.04 -13.72
CA ASP A 320 25.36 30.97 -12.77
C ASP A 320 23.90 30.58 -12.48
N ASN A 321 23.19 30.07 -13.49
CA ASN A 321 21.82 29.58 -13.30
C ASN A 321 21.80 28.36 -12.37
N PHE A 322 22.67 27.38 -12.63
CA PHE A 322 22.77 26.19 -11.78
C PHE A 322 23.21 26.52 -10.36
N HIS A 323 24.17 27.42 -10.21
CA HIS A 323 24.62 27.87 -8.91
C HIS A 323 23.45 28.40 -8.07
N LYS A 324 22.64 29.30 -8.64
CA LYS A 324 21.45 29.81 -7.96
C LYS A 324 20.43 28.71 -7.66
N ILE A 325 20.12 27.83 -8.61
CA ILE A 325 19.18 26.71 -8.40
C ILE A 325 19.64 25.80 -7.24
N PHE A 326 20.93 25.46 -7.18
CA PHE A 326 21.48 24.63 -6.12
C PHE A 326 21.50 25.36 -4.78
N SER A 327 21.90 26.63 -4.76
CA SER A 327 21.91 27.47 -3.55
C SER A 327 20.51 27.73 -2.97
N TYR A 328 19.47 27.73 -3.82
CA TYR A 328 18.08 27.95 -3.43
C TYR A 328 17.35 26.69 -2.96
N THR A 329 17.94 25.51 -3.12
CA THR A 329 17.33 24.24 -2.68
C THR A 329 17.99 23.72 -1.40
N HIS A 330 17.18 23.51 -0.36
CA HIS A 330 17.68 23.17 0.97
C HIS A 330 18.38 21.82 0.99
N ALA A 331 17.80 20.78 0.39
CA ALA A 331 18.38 19.44 0.37
C ALA A 331 19.72 19.39 -0.36
N THR A 332 19.88 20.19 -1.43
CA THR A 332 21.17 20.33 -2.12
C THR A 332 22.19 21.00 -1.19
N MET A 333 21.85 22.13 -0.58
CA MET A 333 22.80 22.83 0.29
C MET A 333 23.14 22.07 1.57
N ASP A 334 22.19 21.38 2.19
CA ASP A 334 22.44 20.54 3.37
C ASP A 334 23.41 19.39 3.06
N HIS A 335 23.39 18.89 1.82
CA HIS A 335 24.39 17.92 1.34
C HIS A 335 25.74 18.59 1.05
N VAL A 336 25.76 19.68 0.29
CA VAL A 336 26.98 20.38 -0.15
C VAL A 336 27.84 20.88 1.01
N ILE A 337 27.24 21.38 2.09
CA ILE A 337 28.00 21.83 3.27
C ILE A 337 28.71 20.69 4.00
N LYS A 338 28.26 19.43 3.82
CA LYS A 338 28.84 18.22 4.44
C LYS A 338 29.86 17.52 3.54
N MET A 339 29.98 17.91 2.27
CA MET A 339 30.95 17.31 1.35
C MET A 339 32.39 17.60 1.78
N SER A 340 33.31 16.68 1.50
CA SER A 340 34.73 16.91 1.74
C SER A 340 35.25 17.97 0.78
N ALA A 341 36.15 18.85 1.25
CA ALA A 341 36.86 19.79 0.39
C ALA A 341 37.71 19.05 -0.67
N GLU A 342 38.11 17.81 -0.41
CA GLU A 342 38.83 16.94 -1.34
C GLU A 342 38.04 16.59 -2.59
N THR A 343 36.70 16.52 -2.49
CA THR A 343 35.84 16.30 -3.67
C THR A 343 36.03 17.41 -4.71
N PHE A 344 36.41 18.61 -4.27
CA PHE A 344 36.66 19.77 -5.13
C PHE A 344 38.14 19.99 -5.44
N GLY A 345 39.01 19.01 -5.12
CA GLY A 345 40.46 19.10 -5.38
C GLY A 345 41.25 19.92 -4.36
N HIS A 346 40.65 20.28 -3.22
CA HIS A 346 41.35 20.94 -2.11
C HIS A 346 41.85 19.93 -1.07
N SER A 347 42.74 20.36 -0.17
CA SER A 347 43.13 19.51 0.96
C SER A 347 41.99 19.35 1.96
N ALA A 348 41.91 18.23 2.68
CA ALA A 348 40.90 18.02 3.74
C ALA A 348 40.92 19.10 4.85
N LYS A 349 42.05 19.80 5.03
CA LYS A 349 42.22 20.87 6.02
C LYS A 349 41.72 22.24 5.54
N THR A 350 41.39 22.37 4.26
CA THR A 350 40.89 23.62 3.69
C THR A 350 39.48 23.90 4.21
N SER A 351 39.31 25.00 4.94
CA SER A 351 37.98 25.50 5.33
C SER A 351 37.37 26.23 4.14
N LEU A 352 36.17 25.81 3.73
CA LEU A 352 35.39 26.44 2.67
C LEU A 352 34.04 26.89 3.25
N ASN A 353 33.66 28.13 3.01
CA ASN A 353 32.38 28.66 3.44
C ASN A 353 31.23 28.14 2.53
N LYS A 354 29.99 28.45 2.90
CA LYS A 354 28.79 27.95 2.20
C LYS A 354 28.76 28.37 0.71
N GLU A 355 29.13 29.61 0.41
CA GLU A 355 29.09 30.16 -0.95
C GLU A 355 30.19 29.56 -1.82
N GLU A 356 31.41 29.47 -1.30
CA GLU A 356 32.55 28.83 -1.99
C GLU A 356 32.22 27.38 -2.36
N ARG A 357 31.60 26.64 -1.43
CA ARG A 357 31.16 25.26 -1.66
C ARG A 357 30.07 25.16 -2.72
N ALA A 358 29.11 26.08 -2.75
CA ALA A 358 28.05 26.09 -3.75
C ALA A 358 28.62 26.31 -5.17
N ILE A 359 29.55 27.25 -5.32
CA ILE A 359 30.24 27.53 -6.59
C ILE A 359 31.03 26.29 -7.05
N LEU A 360 31.84 25.71 -6.15
CA LEU A 360 32.67 24.53 -6.46
C LEU A 360 31.81 23.30 -6.79
N PHE A 361 30.74 23.07 -6.04
CA PHE A 361 29.80 21.98 -6.30
C PHE A 361 29.13 22.14 -7.66
N THR A 362 28.70 23.35 -8.01
CA THR A 362 28.07 23.64 -9.30
C THR A 362 29.00 23.26 -10.45
N LYS A 363 30.24 23.74 -10.42
CA LYS A 363 31.25 23.42 -11.43
C LYS A 363 31.51 21.92 -11.49
N TRP A 364 31.76 21.30 -10.33
CA TRP A 364 32.03 19.86 -10.23
C TRP A 364 30.89 18.99 -10.77
N LEU A 365 29.62 19.35 -10.52
CA LEU A 365 28.47 18.59 -10.98
C LEU A 365 28.22 18.79 -12.48
N MET A 366 28.45 19.99 -13.00
CA MET A 366 28.31 20.28 -14.43
C MET A 366 29.35 19.56 -15.30
N ASP A 367 30.55 19.32 -14.76
CA ASP A 367 31.62 18.55 -15.43
C ASP A 367 31.36 17.04 -15.46
N GLN A 368 30.23 16.56 -14.88
CA GLN A 368 29.87 15.15 -14.83
C GLN A 368 28.77 14.77 -15.82
N THR A 369 28.80 13.50 -16.20
CA THR A 369 27.69 12.80 -16.86
C THR A 369 27.35 11.53 -16.10
N ASN A 370 26.08 11.14 -16.08
CA ASN A 370 25.68 9.82 -15.60
C ASN A 370 26.07 8.71 -16.61
N GLN A 371 25.77 7.46 -16.31
CA GLN A 371 26.13 6.33 -17.19
C GLN A 371 25.38 6.34 -18.53
N LYS A 372 24.28 7.10 -18.66
CA LYS A 372 23.61 7.36 -19.93
C LYS A 372 24.24 8.49 -20.75
N GLY A 373 25.32 9.10 -20.25
CA GLY A 373 25.96 10.25 -20.89
C GLY A 373 25.15 11.53 -20.75
N MET A 374 24.12 11.58 -19.90
CA MET A 374 23.36 12.80 -19.65
C MET A 374 24.14 13.73 -18.73
N ASN A 375 24.17 15.02 -19.05
CA ASN A 375 24.56 16.06 -18.11
C ASN A 375 23.39 16.38 -17.13
N ILE A 376 23.65 17.24 -16.14
CA ILE A 376 22.65 17.58 -15.12
C ILE A 376 21.41 18.30 -15.69
N ALA A 377 21.55 19.12 -16.72
CA ALA A 377 20.44 19.79 -17.39
C ALA A 377 19.52 18.78 -18.09
N GLU A 378 20.12 17.83 -18.81
CA GLU A 378 19.42 16.76 -19.51
C GLU A 378 18.69 15.83 -18.54
N LEU A 379 19.30 15.51 -17.39
CA LEU A 379 18.64 14.74 -16.34
C LEU A 379 17.42 15.47 -15.79
N LEU A 380 17.54 16.75 -15.42
CA LEU A 380 16.42 17.53 -14.91
C LEU A 380 15.31 17.69 -15.97
N ASN A 381 15.68 17.90 -17.23
CA ASN A 381 14.74 17.94 -18.35
C ASN A 381 13.99 16.60 -18.51
N TYR A 382 14.70 15.47 -18.42
CA TYR A 382 14.09 14.14 -18.41
C TYR A 382 13.09 13.99 -17.25
N VAL A 383 13.46 14.38 -16.02
CA VAL A 383 12.57 14.26 -14.87
C VAL A 383 11.32 15.14 -15.03
N LEU A 384 11.49 16.40 -15.42
CA LEU A 384 10.41 17.38 -15.52
C LEU A 384 9.48 17.15 -16.72
N TYR A 385 10.03 16.72 -17.85
CA TYR A 385 9.33 16.75 -19.16
C TYR A 385 9.41 15.45 -19.97
N GLY A 386 10.17 14.44 -19.55
CA GLY A 386 10.37 13.18 -20.28
C GLY A 386 9.15 12.23 -20.34
N GLY A 387 7.96 12.66 -19.92
CA GLY A 387 6.75 11.84 -19.95
C GLY A 387 5.54 12.50 -19.29
N LYS A 388 4.51 11.68 -19.01
CA LYS A 388 3.29 12.17 -18.35
C LYS A 388 3.60 12.68 -16.93
N PRO A 389 2.94 13.77 -16.47
CA PRO A 389 3.02 14.25 -15.09
C PRO A 389 2.74 13.17 -14.04
N SER A 390 1.75 12.30 -14.27
CA SER A 390 1.39 11.22 -13.35
C SER A 390 2.49 10.17 -13.13
N LEU A 391 3.51 10.13 -13.99
CA LEU A 391 4.66 9.23 -13.89
C LEU A 391 5.94 9.97 -13.48
N MET A 392 5.83 11.20 -12.97
CA MET A 392 6.98 11.98 -12.52
C MET A 392 7.71 11.31 -11.35
N TRP A 393 6.97 10.67 -10.43
CA TRP A 393 7.54 9.90 -9.31
C TRP A 393 8.53 8.83 -9.80
N GLU A 394 8.24 8.18 -10.92
CA GLU A 394 9.10 7.13 -11.48
C GLU A 394 10.40 7.71 -12.01
N ARG A 395 10.35 8.90 -12.61
CA ARG A 395 11.54 9.58 -13.12
C ARG A 395 12.40 10.14 -11.98
N ILE A 396 11.77 10.67 -10.92
CA ILE A 396 12.45 11.04 -9.67
C ILE A 396 13.14 9.81 -9.05
N TYR A 397 12.44 8.67 -8.98
CA TYR A 397 13.01 7.42 -8.48
C TYR A 397 14.24 7.00 -9.29
N ARG A 398 14.13 6.98 -10.63
CA ARG A 398 15.24 6.61 -11.51
C ARG A 398 16.42 7.54 -11.31
N ALA A 399 16.20 8.85 -11.39
CA ALA A 399 17.25 9.85 -11.21
C ALA A 399 17.93 9.79 -9.83
N GLY A 400 17.23 9.31 -8.79
CA GLY A 400 17.79 9.19 -7.44
C GLY A 400 18.34 7.82 -7.04
N LYS A 401 17.94 6.72 -7.70
CA LYS A 401 18.23 5.35 -7.24
C LYS A 401 18.69 4.39 -8.35
N ASP A 402 18.44 4.70 -9.63
CA ASP A 402 18.87 3.86 -10.76
C ASP A 402 20.32 4.21 -11.15
N GLU A 403 21.18 3.20 -11.22
CA GLU A 403 22.60 3.35 -11.52
C GLU A 403 22.84 4.01 -12.89
N GLU A 404 21.95 3.81 -13.85
CA GLU A 404 22.09 4.41 -15.18
C GLU A 404 21.88 5.93 -15.15
N TYR A 405 20.96 6.41 -14.29
CA TYR A 405 20.49 7.80 -14.29
C TYR A 405 21.11 8.66 -13.19
N LYS A 406 21.51 8.06 -12.06
CA LYS A 406 21.92 8.81 -10.88
C LYS A 406 23.20 9.61 -11.09
N PHE A 407 23.28 10.75 -10.40
CA PHE A 407 24.51 11.51 -10.21
C PHE A 407 25.05 11.28 -8.81
N GLN A 408 26.36 11.21 -8.67
CA GLN A 408 26.97 11.23 -7.34
C GLN A 408 26.66 12.57 -6.67
N HIS A 409 26.39 12.55 -5.36
CA HIS A 409 26.12 13.75 -4.56
C HIS A 409 24.89 14.59 -4.98
N TYR A 410 24.05 14.09 -5.90
CA TYR A 410 22.77 14.72 -6.25
C TYR A 410 21.64 13.70 -6.16
N GLY A 411 21.14 13.51 -4.93
CA GLY A 411 20.23 12.42 -4.58
C GLY A 411 18.76 12.78 -4.68
N ILE A 412 17.93 11.79 -4.32
CA ILE A 412 16.47 11.86 -4.45
C ILE A 412 15.82 13.06 -3.73
N ASN A 413 16.33 13.46 -2.57
CA ASN A 413 15.82 14.62 -1.84
C ASN A 413 16.05 15.93 -2.60
N SER A 414 17.23 16.11 -3.19
CA SER A 414 17.56 17.31 -4.00
C SER A 414 16.70 17.37 -5.25
N ILE A 415 16.54 16.23 -5.95
CA ILE A 415 15.74 16.12 -7.17
C ILE A 415 14.25 16.35 -6.86
N ALA A 416 13.72 15.72 -5.82
CA ALA A 416 12.30 15.85 -5.45
C ALA A 416 11.96 17.28 -4.99
N GLU A 417 12.85 17.95 -4.26
CA GLU A 417 12.67 19.35 -3.88
C GLU A 417 12.66 20.27 -5.09
N VAL A 418 13.71 20.22 -5.94
CA VAL A 418 13.82 21.15 -7.09
C VAL A 418 12.68 20.94 -8.10
N VAL A 419 12.24 19.70 -8.30
CA VAL A 419 11.15 19.38 -9.22
C VAL A 419 9.82 19.96 -8.73
N GLY A 420 9.56 19.88 -7.43
CA GLY A 420 8.35 20.47 -6.85
C GLY A 420 8.35 22.00 -6.83
N TRP A 421 9.53 22.62 -6.74
CA TRP A 421 9.67 24.07 -6.95
C TRP A 421 9.42 24.44 -8.41
N ALA A 422 9.95 23.67 -9.35
CA ALA A 422 9.82 23.96 -10.77
C ALA A 422 8.40 23.71 -11.32
N ARG A 423 7.71 22.68 -10.82
CA ARG A 423 6.37 22.27 -11.31
C ARG A 423 5.39 22.02 -10.16
N PRO A 424 5.02 23.08 -9.42
CA PRO A 424 4.10 22.97 -8.28
C PRO A 424 2.66 22.59 -8.66
N GLU A 425 2.33 22.53 -9.95
CA GLU A 425 1.05 22.01 -10.41
C GLU A 425 1.02 20.47 -10.44
N ASP A 426 2.20 19.83 -10.53
CA ASP A 426 2.31 18.37 -10.67
C ASP A 426 2.65 17.68 -9.34
N THR A 427 3.59 18.25 -8.58
CA THR A 427 4.10 17.67 -7.33
C THR A 427 4.62 18.76 -6.38
N PRO A 428 4.51 18.58 -5.04
CA PRO A 428 5.11 19.49 -4.09
C PRO A 428 6.63 19.33 -3.98
N PRO A 429 7.35 20.37 -3.54
CA PRO A 429 8.72 20.19 -3.05
C PRO A 429 8.74 19.15 -1.94
N ARG A 430 9.65 18.18 -2.03
CA ARG A 430 9.74 17.11 -1.04
C ARG A 430 11.19 16.78 -0.71
N ASN A 431 11.53 16.85 0.56
CA ASN A 431 12.82 16.43 1.09
C ASN A 431 12.67 15.86 2.52
N GLY A 432 13.80 15.52 3.15
CA GLY A 432 13.80 14.99 4.51
C GLY A 432 13.19 15.92 5.56
N ARG A 433 13.30 17.24 5.40
CA ARG A 433 12.69 18.24 6.30
C ARG A 433 11.17 18.21 6.17
N THR A 434 10.65 18.25 4.95
CA THR A 434 9.19 18.17 4.70
C THR A 434 8.63 16.88 5.31
N ASN A 435 9.31 15.74 5.14
CA ASN A 435 8.88 14.48 5.75
C ASN A 435 8.92 14.52 7.29
N LYS A 436 9.92 15.15 7.90
CA LYS A 436 9.98 15.32 9.38
C LYS A 436 8.85 16.23 9.90
N ALA A 437 8.51 17.28 9.18
CA ALA A 437 7.38 18.14 9.52
C ALA A 437 6.06 17.36 9.50
N LEU A 438 5.81 16.58 8.44
CA LEU A 438 4.64 15.71 8.34
C LEU A 438 4.61 14.64 9.45
N ARG A 439 5.78 14.06 9.76
CA ARG A 439 5.94 13.12 10.87
C ARG A 439 5.55 13.77 12.20
N ALA A 440 6.07 14.97 12.48
CA ALA A 440 5.75 15.72 13.70
C ALA A 440 4.26 16.07 13.83
N LEU A 441 3.56 16.32 12.72
CA LEU A 441 2.09 16.49 12.71
C LEU A 441 1.32 15.20 13.06
N GLY A 442 1.98 14.06 13.21
CA GLY A 442 1.36 12.77 13.57
C GLY A 442 1.06 11.85 12.39
N TYR A 443 1.42 12.23 11.15
CA TYR A 443 1.20 11.37 9.98
C TYR A 443 2.23 10.23 9.90
N PRO A 444 1.85 9.03 9.40
CA PRO A 444 2.73 7.87 9.27
C PRO A 444 3.69 7.97 8.06
N VAL A 445 4.36 9.10 7.88
CA VAL A 445 5.31 9.37 6.79
C VAL A 445 6.69 8.85 7.14
N ARG A 446 7.41 8.28 6.16
CA ARG A 446 8.82 7.89 6.36
C ARG A 446 9.73 9.08 6.14
N VAL A 447 10.66 9.31 7.07
CA VAL A 447 11.59 10.45 6.98
C VAL A 447 12.61 10.27 5.85
N ASN A 448 13.14 9.06 5.69
CA ASN A 448 14.15 8.75 4.67
C ASN A 448 13.48 8.17 3.41
N ILE A 449 13.79 8.79 2.26
CA ILE A 449 13.27 8.44 0.92
C ILE A 449 14.19 7.44 0.19
#